data_AF-A0A356UAM8-F1
#
_entry.id   AF-A0A356UAM8-F1
#
_cell.length_a   1.000
_cell.length_b   1.000
_cell.length_c   1.000
_cell.angle_alpha   90.00
_cell.angle_beta   90.00
_cell.angle_gamma   90.00
#
_symmetry.space_group_name_H-M   'P 1'
#
loop_
_entity.id
_entity.type
_entity.pdbx_description
1 polymer ?
#
loop_
_entity_poly.entity_id
_entity_poly.type
_entity_poly.pdbx_seq_one_letter_code
_entity_poly.pdbx_strand_id
1 'polypeptide(L)'
;MSFSHDVRNELARAMPEKECCCKAELSALLASGAIVIGSGEDGCNLKVRVENAATARKIFKLLKESYSLQSTVRIENRKRFGKTKIYEVDTHFSSDNLSILQ
;
A
#
# COMPACT_ATOMS: atom_id res chain seq x y z
N MET A 1 -13.12 16.40 9.43
CA MET A 1 -12.11 16.25 8.36
C MET A 1 -11.04 17.31 8.56
N SER A 2 -9.77 16.99 8.30
CA SER A 2 -8.66 17.95 8.40
C SER A 2 -8.17 18.34 7.01
N PHE A 3 -7.57 19.52 6.88
CA PHE A 3 -6.95 19.98 5.63
C PHE A 3 -5.99 18.94 5.04
N SER A 4 -5.14 18.33 5.88
CA SER A 4 -4.21 17.28 5.45
C SER A 4 -4.90 16.04 4.89
N HIS A 5 -6.10 15.70 5.38
CA HIS A 5 -6.87 14.58 4.84
C HIS A 5 -7.34 14.88 3.42
N ASP A 6 -7.84 16.09 3.18
CA ASP A 6 -8.40 16.49 1.89
C ASP A 6 -7.29 16.58 0.83
N VAL A 7 -6.15 17.18 1.17
CA VAL A 7 -4.96 17.24 0.30
C VAL A 7 -4.47 15.83 -0.07
N ARG A 8 -4.33 14.91 0.90
CA ARG A 8 -3.93 13.52 0.60
C ARG A 8 -4.93 12.81 -0.30
N ASN A 9 -6.22 13.05 -0.08
CA ASN A 9 -7.28 12.42 -0.86
C ASN A 9 -7.28 12.89 -2.33
N GLU A 10 -6.96 14.16 -2.56
CA GLU A 10 -6.78 14.71 -3.92
C GLU A 10 -5.52 14.16 -4.59
N LEU A 11 -4.35 14.25 -3.92
CA LEU A 11 -3.07 13.78 -4.47
C LEU A 11 -3.08 12.27 -4.77
N ALA A 12 -3.77 11.48 -3.97
CA ALA A 12 -3.89 10.04 -4.19
C ALA A 12 -4.66 9.67 -5.48
N ARG A 13 -5.34 10.62 -6.14
CA ARG A 13 -6.01 10.38 -7.44
C ARG A 13 -5.13 10.69 -8.63
N ALA A 14 -4.09 11.51 -8.46
CA ALA A 14 -3.10 11.76 -9.49
C ALA A 14 -2.19 10.54 -9.63
N MET A 15 -2.16 9.90 -10.80
CA MET A 15 -1.26 8.78 -11.08
C MET A 15 -0.10 9.27 -11.95
N PRO A 16 1.16 8.86 -11.67
CA PRO A 16 2.27 9.14 -12.56
C PRO A 16 2.08 8.46 -13.92
N GLU A 17 2.56 9.08 -14.98
CA GLU A 17 2.48 8.52 -16.34
C GLU A 17 3.63 7.56 -16.66
N LYS A 18 4.82 7.82 -16.09
CA LYS A 18 6.03 7.04 -16.35
C LYS A 18 6.17 5.90 -15.35
N GLU A 19 6.55 4.73 -15.84
CA GLU A 19 6.77 3.54 -15.01
C GLU A 19 7.80 3.77 -13.90
N CYS A 20 8.90 4.49 -14.18
CA CYS A 20 9.91 4.81 -13.17
C CYS A 20 9.35 5.66 -12.02
N CYS A 21 8.42 6.59 -12.32
CA CYS A 21 7.76 7.41 -11.33
C CYS A 21 6.75 6.58 -10.52
N CYS A 22 6.02 5.66 -11.15
CA CYS A 22 5.12 4.73 -10.46
C CYS A 22 5.89 3.87 -9.45
N LYS A 23 7.03 3.31 -9.86
CA LYS A 23 7.91 2.52 -8.98
C LYS A 23 8.46 3.36 -7.84
N ALA A 24 9.00 4.55 -8.12
CA ALA A 24 9.54 5.44 -7.11
C ALA A 24 8.48 5.89 -6.08
N GLU A 25 7.28 6.24 -6.55
CA GLU A 25 6.19 6.62 -5.66
C GLU A 25 5.72 5.44 -4.80
N LEU A 26 5.62 4.24 -5.39
CA LEU A 26 5.31 3.04 -4.64
C LEU A 26 6.37 2.76 -3.57
N SER A 27 7.66 2.83 -3.90
CA SER A 27 8.75 2.65 -2.94
C SER A 27 8.64 3.64 -1.76
N ALA A 28 8.33 4.92 -2.03
CA ALA A 28 8.15 5.92 -0.99
C ALA A 28 6.93 5.62 -0.10
N LEU A 29 5.81 5.22 -0.70
CA LEU A 29 4.61 4.82 0.05
C LEU A 29 4.86 3.60 0.93
N LEU A 30 5.59 2.60 0.41
CA LEU A 30 5.98 1.42 1.18
C LEU A 30 6.93 1.79 2.32
N ALA A 31 7.96 2.60 2.06
CA ALA A 31 8.87 3.07 3.11
C ALA A 31 8.17 3.84 4.24
N SER A 32 7.06 4.52 3.94
CA SER A 32 6.33 5.33 4.93
C SER A 32 5.48 4.53 5.93
N GLY A 33 5.09 3.29 5.60
CA GLY A 33 4.08 2.59 6.40
C GLY A 33 3.88 1.11 6.08
N ALA A 34 4.77 0.50 5.28
CA ALA A 34 4.76 -0.92 5.07
C ALA A 34 5.43 -1.67 6.22
N ILE A 35 4.87 -2.83 6.52
CA ILE A 35 5.37 -3.81 7.46
C ILE A 35 5.50 -5.11 6.68
N VAL A 36 6.70 -5.67 6.67
CA VAL A 36 6.99 -6.96 6.06
C VAL A 36 6.85 -8.03 7.14
N ILE A 37 5.98 -9.01 6.93
CA ILE A 37 5.67 -10.08 7.88
C ILE A 37 6.02 -11.43 7.26
N GLY A 38 6.88 -12.17 7.95
CA GLY A 38 7.37 -13.47 7.48
C GLY A 38 8.47 -13.30 6.44
N SER A 39 9.64 -13.84 6.74
CA SER A 39 10.71 -14.10 5.76
C SER A 39 11.16 -15.53 6.01
N GLY A 40 10.69 -16.46 5.19
CA GLY A 40 10.96 -17.90 5.31
C GLY A 40 10.57 -18.66 4.04
N GLU A 41 10.72 -19.99 4.06
CA GLU A 41 10.43 -20.87 2.91
C GLU A 41 8.98 -20.79 2.42
N ASP A 42 8.04 -20.40 3.28
CA ASP A 42 6.61 -20.27 2.95
C ASP A 42 6.23 -18.95 2.27
N GLY A 43 7.21 -18.07 2.01
CA GLY A 43 7.01 -16.77 1.38
C GLY A 43 6.97 -15.60 2.36
N CYS A 44 6.61 -14.43 1.84
CA CYS A 44 6.64 -13.17 2.55
C CYS A 44 5.31 -12.42 2.37
N ASN A 45 4.82 -11.74 3.41
CA ASN A 45 3.59 -10.96 3.33
C ASN A 45 3.87 -9.48 3.61
N LEU A 46 3.56 -8.61 2.65
CA LEU A 46 3.70 -7.17 2.78
C LEU A 46 2.36 -6.57 3.17
N LYS A 47 2.35 -5.89 4.31
CA LYS A 47 1.18 -5.19 4.83
C LYS A 47 1.42 -3.70 4.85
N VAL A 48 0.55 -2.90 4.24
CA VAL A 48 0.64 -1.44 4.26
C VAL A 48 -0.60 -0.87 4.91
N ARG A 49 -0.43 -0.13 6.01
CA ARG A 49 -1.55 0.46 6.77
C ARG A 49 -1.60 1.95 6.55
N VAL A 50 -2.75 2.44 6.09
CA VAL A 50 -2.99 3.87 5.85
C VAL A 50 -4.37 4.29 6.36
N GLU A 51 -4.48 5.53 6.81
CA GLU A 51 -5.76 6.07 7.32
C GLU A 51 -6.67 6.60 6.19
N ASN A 52 -6.09 6.85 5.01
CA ASN A 52 -6.80 7.40 3.86
C ASN A 52 -7.12 6.31 2.82
N ALA A 53 -8.40 6.17 2.49
CA ALA A 53 -8.90 5.18 1.53
C ALA A 53 -8.34 5.37 0.10
N ALA A 54 -8.15 6.62 -0.33
CA ALA A 54 -7.61 6.92 -1.65
C ALA A 54 -6.14 6.50 -1.74
N THR A 55 -5.34 6.73 -0.68
CA THR A 55 -3.96 6.25 -0.61
C THR A 55 -3.89 4.72 -0.67
N ALA A 56 -4.76 4.01 0.06
CA ALA A 56 -4.82 2.54 -0.01
C ALA A 56 -5.11 2.03 -1.43
N ARG A 57 -6.08 2.64 -2.11
CA ARG A 57 -6.40 2.30 -3.51
C ARG A 57 -5.24 2.58 -4.46
N LYS A 58 -4.51 3.69 -4.24
CA LYS A 58 -3.34 4.03 -5.04
C LYS A 58 -2.23 2.99 -4.90
N ILE A 59 -1.91 2.59 -3.66
CA ILE A 59 -0.92 1.54 -3.38
C ILE A 59 -1.32 0.23 -4.07
N PHE A 60 -2.58 -0.20 -3.91
CA PHE A 60 -3.12 -1.38 -4.56
C PHE A 60 -2.97 -1.33 -6.09
N LYS A 61 -3.30 -0.19 -6.70
CA LYS A 61 -3.19 0.02 -8.14
C LYS A 61 -1.73 -0.02 -8.61
N LEU A 62 -0.83 0.67 -7.91
CA LEU A 62 0.60 0.69 -8.22
C LEU A 62 1.25 -0.68 -8.11
N LEU A 63 0.88 -1.49 -7.10
CA LEU A 63 1.35 -2.87 -6.95
C LEU A 63 0.89 -3.75 -8.11
N LYS A 64 -0.36 -3.60 -8.53
CA LYS A 64 -0.92 -4.34 -9.66
C LYS A 64 -0.32 -3.92 -10.99
N GLU A 65 -0.15 -2.63 -11.25
CA GLU A 65 0.34 -2.11 -12.54
C GLU A 65 1.86 -2.27 -12.68
N SER A 66 2.63 -2.03 -11.62
CA SER A 66 4.10 -2.04 -11.71
C SER A 66 4.70 -3.44 -11.61
N TYR A 67 4.00 -4.36 -10.92
CA TYR A 67 4.54 -5.66 -10.55
C TYR A 67 3.58 -6.83 -10.78
N SER A 68 2.35 -6.59 -11.28
CA SER A 68 1.33 -7.63 -11.49
C SER A 68 1.01 -8.47 -10.24
N LEU A 69 1.22 -7.90 -9.06
CA LEU A 69 1.04 -8.58 -7.78
C LEU A 69 -0.44 -8.65 -7.42
N GLN A 70 -0.87 -9.82 -6.95
CA GLN A 70 -2.20 -9.98 -6.36
C GLN A 70 -2.16 -9.44 -4.92
N SER A 71 -2.78 -8.29 -4.73
CA SER A 71 -2.98 -7.67 -3.42
C SER A 71 -4.44 -7.72 -3.01
N THR A 72 -4.72 -7.55 -1.72
CA THR A 72 -6.08 -7.45 -1.16
C THR A 72 -6.15 -6.23 -0.26
N VAL A 73 -7.34 -5.63 -0.13
CA VAL A 73 -7.57 -4.46 0.73
C VAL A 73 -8.57 -4.82 1.82
N ARG A 74 -8.23 -4.55 3.07
CA ARG A 74 -9.07 -4.78 4.25
C ARG A 74 -9.30 -3.48 5.01
N ILE A 75 -10.41 -3.40 5.73
CA ILE A 75 -10.75 -2.23 6.56
C ILE A 75 -10.83 -2.69 8.00
N GLU A 76 -10.06 -2.05 8.87
CA GLU A 76 -10.10 -2.24 10.31
C GLU A 76 -10.68 -0.99 10.98
N ASN A 77 -11.69 -1.16 11.84
CA ASN A 77 -12.23 -0.06 12.63
C ASN A 77 -11.55 -0.04 14.00
N ARG A 78 -10.66 0.92 14.26
CA ARG A 78 -10.08 1.08 15.60
C ARG A 78 -11.10 1.70 16.55
N LYS A 79 -11.29 1.07 17.71
CA LYS A 79 -12.29 1.48 18.70
C LYS A 79 -11.76 2.51 19.72
N ARG A 80 -10.44 2.71 19.83
CA ARG A 80 -9.82 3.60 20.83
C ARG A 80 -9.42 4.93 20.17
N PHE A 81 -9.87 6.05 20.74
CA PHE A 81 -9.62 7.45 20.32
C PHE A 81 -10.20 7.87 18.95
N GLY A 82 -11.49 7.60 18.74
CA GLY A 82 -12.23 8.06 17.56
C GLY A 82 -12.45 6.95 16.54
N LYS A 83 -13.53 7.05 15.75
CA LYS A 83 -13.93 6.07 14.72
C LYS A 83 -12.97 6.11 13.51
N THR A 84 -11.68 5.87 13.73
CA THR A 84 -10.67 5.95 12.69
C THR A 84 -10.62 4.62 11.96
N LYS A 85 -10.95 4.66 10.67
CA LYS A 85 -10.82 3.52 9.75
C LYS A 85 -9.37 3.43 9.32
N ILE A 86 -8.79 2.24 9.47
CA ILE A 86 -7.49 1.91 8.90
C ILE A 86 -7.73 1.00 7.70
N TYR A 87 -7.10 1.35 6.60
CA TYR A 87 -7.09 0.56 5.39
C TYR A 87 -5.77 -0.19 5.34
N GLU A 88 -5.84 -1.52 5.27
CA GLU A 88 -4.69 -2.41 5.18
C GLU A 88 -4.64 -3.00 3.77
N VAL A 89 -3.51 -2.80 3.07
CA VAL A 89 -3.22 -3.46 1.79
C VAL A 89 -2.29 -4.63 2.09
N ASP A 90 -2.75 -5.85 1.84
CA ASP A 90 -2.02 -7.10 2.05
C ASP A 90 -1.58 -7.67 0.70
N THR A 91 -0.29 -7.97 0.55
CA THR A 91 0.28 -8.55 -0.68
C THR A 91 1.14 -9.75 -0.32
N HIS A 92 0.77 -10.92 -0.83
CA HIS A 92 1.50 -12.15 -0.62
C HIS A 92 2.56 -12.36 -1.70
N PHE A 93 3.81 -12.54 -1.29
CA PHE A 93 4.95 -12.88 -2.14
C PHE A 93 5.22 -14.38 -2.01
N SER A 94 5.01 -15.11 -3.11
CA SER A 94 5.55 -16.45 -3.28
C SER A 94 7.04 -16.38 -3.67
N SER A 95 7.78 -17.47 -3.45
CA SER A 95 9.22 -17.61 -3.73
C SER A 95 9.64 -17.13 -5.13
N ASP A 96 8.76 -17.26 -6.14
CA ASP A 96 9.01 -16.80 -7.51
C ASP A 96 9.03 -15.26 -7.69
N ASN A 97 8.51 -14.49 -6.73
CA ASN A 97 8.35 -13.03 -6.81
C ASN A 97 9.27 -12.26 -5.85
N LEU A 98 10.17 -12.95 -5.14
CA LEU A 98 11.10 -12.31 -4.19
C LEU A 98 12.10 -11.37 -4.87
N SER A 99 12.39 -11.57 -6.16
CA SER A 99 13.25 -10.70 -6.97
C SER A 99 12.72 -9.26 -7.12
N ILE A 100 11.44 -9.04 -6.84
CA ILE A 100 10.79 -7.72 -6.93
C ILE A 100 11.14 -6.81 -5.74
N LEU A 101 11.61 -7.39 -4.62
CA LEU A 101 11.98 -6.66 -3.40
C LEU A 101 13.48 -6.32 -3.32
N GLN A 102 14.30 -6.75 -4.30
CA GLN A 102 15.71 -6.37 -4.44
C GLN A 102 15.87 -5.09 -5.27
#